data_AF-A0A6P0RFZ9-F1
#
_entry.id   AF-A0A6P0RFZ9-F1
#
_cell.length_a   1.000
_cell.length_b   1.000
_cell.length_c   1.000
_cell.angle_alpha   90.00
_cell.angle_beta   90.00
_cell.angle_gamma   90.00
#
_symmetry.space_group_name_H-M   'P 1'
#
loop_
_entity.id
_entity.type
_entity.pdbx_description
1 polymer ?
#
loop_
_entity_poly.entity_id
_entity_poly.type
_entity_poly.pdbx_seq_one_letter_code
_entity_poly.pdbx_strand_id
1 'polypeptide(L)' 'MTELGARDREALALALEIPETLLILDDGLARRYAQLLKLEYIGTLGVLLKAKQKGYLDRVKPILDRLDT' A
#
# COMPACT_ATOMS: atom_id res chain seq x y z
N MET A 1 12.54 0.60 -14.17
CA MET A 1 11.10 0.92 -14.03
C MET A 1 10.23 0.32 -15.14
N THR A 2 10.82 -0.23 -16.22
CA THR A 2 10.07 -0.84 -17.33
C THR A 2 9.24 -2.06 -16.92
N GLU A 3 9.69 -2.81 -15.90
CA GLU A 3 8.98 -3.97 -15.34
C GLU A 3 7.81 -3.60 -14.41
N LEU A 4 7.74 -2.35 -13.95
CA LEU A 4 6.66 -1.91 -13.07
C LEU A 4 5.42 -1.60 -13.91
N GLY A 5 4.24 -2.07 -13.50
CA GLY A 5 2.98 -1.79 -14.20
C GLY A 5 2.74 -0.28 -14.36
N ALA A 6 2.04 0.12 -15.43
CA ALA A 6 1.78 1.54 -15.71
C ALA A 6 1.08 2.25 -14.54
N ARG A 7 0.13 1.57 -13.89
CA ARG A 7 -0.62 2.08 -12.74
C ARG A 7 0.27 2.36 -11.53
N ASP A 8 1.18 1.45 -11.22
CA ASP A 8 2.10 1.62 -10.08
C ASP A 8 3.12 2.73 -10.36
N ARG A 9 3.57 2.86 -11.62
CA ARG A 9 4.43 3.99 -12.03
C ARG A 9 3.73 5.32 -11.85
N GLU A 10 2.48 5.43 -12.29
CA GLU A 10 1.69 6.66 -12.13
C GLU A 10 1.45 7.00 -10.65
N ALA A 11 1.12 6.00 -9.82
CA ALA A 11 0.95 6.22 -8.38
C ALA A 11 2.24 6.70 -7.71
N LEU A 12 3.38 6.08 -8.02
CA LEU A 12 4.69 6.53 -7.51
C LEU A 12 5.06 7.93 -8.00
N ALA A 13 4.81 8.24 -9.27
CA ALA A 13 5.06 9.56 -9.84
C ALA A 13 4.22 10.63 -9.13
N LEU A 14 2.92 10.36 -8.93
CA LEU A 14 2.02 11.28 -8.25
C LEU A 14 2.44 11.49 -6.78
N ALA A 15 2.88 10.44 -6.08
CA ALA A 15 3.34 10.55 -4.70
C ALA A 15 4.65 11.35 -4.55
N LEU A 16 5.45 11.47 -5.61
CA LEU A 16 6.62 12.36 -5.60
C LEU A 16 6.22 13.83 -5.71
N GLU A 17 5.09 14.13 -6.35
CA GLU A 17 4.59 15.49 -6.53
C GLU A 17 3.79 15.99 -5.32
N ILE A 18 3.20 15.09 -4.55
CA ILE A 18 2.34 15.41 -3.40
C ILE A 18 3.08 15.08 -2.09
N PRO A 19 3.52 16.09 -1.31
CA PRO A 19 4.13 15.87 -0.01
C PRO A 19 3.22 15.11 0.96
N GLU A 20 3.81 14.40 1.92
CA GLU A 20 3.08 13.71 2.99
C GLU A 20 2.08 12.65 2.51
N THR A 21 2.32 12.07 1.33
CA THR A 21 1.51 10.99 0.76
C THR A 21 1.85 9.64 1.38
N LEU A 22 0.82 8.87 1.74
CA LEU A 22 0.95 7.45 2.10
C LEU A 22 0.37 6.58 0.98
N LEU A 23 1.23 5.84 0.29
CA LEU A 23 0.82 4.93 -0.78
C LEU A 23 0.27 3.61 -0.23
N ILE A 24 -0.70 3.02 -0.93
CA ILE A 24 -1.11 1.62 -0.70
C ILE A 24 -0.51 0.77 -1.81
N LEU A 25 0.41 -0.13 -1.47
CA LEU A 25 1.12 -0.99 -2.42
C LEU A 25 1.13 -2.44 -1.93
N ASP A 26 0.63 -3.37 -2.74
CA ASP A 26 0.66 -4.81 -2.44
C ASP A 26 1.65 -5.60 -3.32
N ASP A 27 2.11 -5.00 -4.41
CA ASP A 27 3.14 -5.59 -5.27
C ASP A 27 4.56 -5.40 -4.71
N GLY A 28 5.37 -6.47 -4.77
CA GLY A 28 6.73 -6.48 -4.24
C GLY A 28 7.68 -5.54 -4.99
N LEU A 29 7.57 -5.45 -6.32
CA LEU A 29 8.39 -4.55 -7.13
C LEU A 29 8.02 -3.08 -6.87
N ALA A 30 6.71 -2.79 -6.76
CA ALA A 30 6.22 -1.45 -6.41
C ALA A 30 6.76 -0.98 -5.05
N ARG A 31 6.71 -1.85 -4.03
CA ARG A 31 7.27 -1.57 -2.70
C ARG A 31 8.77 -1.29 -2.73
N ARG A 32 9.54 -2.05 -3.51
CA ARG A 32 10.98 -1.82 -3.67
C ARG A 32 11.25 -0.45 -4.29
N TYR A 33 10.50 -0.05 -5.31
CA TYR A 33 10.64 1.29 -5.89
C TYR A 33 10.24 2.40 -4.91
N ALA A 34 9.15 2.24 -4.15
CA ALA A 34 8.76 3.19 -3.11
C ALA A 34 9.88 3.37 -2.06
N GLN A 35 10.51 2.28 -1.62
CA GLN A 35 11.65 2.33 -0.70
C GLN A 35 12.85 3.09 -1.29
N LEU A 36 13.21 2.81 -2.55
CA LEU A 36 14.32 3.49 -3.23
C LEU A 36 14.06 5.00 -3.37
N LEU A 37 12.80 5.37 -3.63
CA LEU A 37 12.34 6.75 -3.75
C LEU A 37 12.07 7.41 -2.39
N LYS A 38 12.24 6.70 -1.27
CA LYS A 38 11.94 7.15 0.10
C LYS A 38 10.50 7.64 0.28
N LEU A 39 9.56 7.01 -0.42
CA LEU A 39 8.14 7.27 -0.29
C LEU A 39 7.55 6.43 0.85
N GLU A 40 6.66 7.02 1.62
CA GLU A 40 5.89 6.32 2.64
C GLU A 40 4.83 5.41 1.98
N TYR A 41 4.74 4.16 2.43
CA TYR A 41 3.75 3.22 1.91
C TYR A 41 3.27 2.24 2.98
N ILE A 42 2.11 1.64 2.72
CA ILE A 42 1.49 0.57 3.51
C ILE A 42 0.92 -0.48 2.56
N GLY A 43 0.84 -1.74 3.00
CA GLY A 43 0.08 -2.77 2.29
C GLY A 43 -1.38 -2.83 2.76
N THR A 44 -2.26 -3.49 2.00
CA THR A 44 -3.66 -3.67 2.40
C THR A 44 -3.77 -4.35 3.78
N LEU A 45 -2.95 -5.37 4.05
CA LEU A 45 -2.90 -5.98 5.38
C LEU A 45 -2.49 -5.00 6.48
N GLY A 46 -1.55 -4.10 6.20
CA GLY A 46 -1.13 -3.06 7.14
C GLY A 46 -2.28 -2.10 7.47
N VAL A 47 -3.11 -1.74 6.48
CA VAL A 47 -4.32 -0.95 6.68
C VAL A 47 -5.29 -1.66 7.62
N LEU A 48 -5.56 -2.96 7.39
CA LEU A 48 -6.44 -3.76 8.25
C LEU A 48 -5.92 -3.88 9.69
N LEU A 49 -4.61 -4.10 9.85
CA LEU A 49 -3.99 -4.15 11.18
C LEU A 49 -4.12 -2.81 11.91
N LYS A 50 -3.88 -1.69 11.22
CA LYS A 50 -4.02 -0.35 11.79
C LYS A 50 -5.47 -0.03 12.16
N ALA A 51 -6.42 -0.49 11.36
CA ALA A 51 -7.85 -0.36 11.67
C ALA A 51 -8.23 -1.14 12.93
N LYS A 52 -7.73 -2.38 13.10
CA LYS A 52 -7.90 -3.15 14.33
C LYS A 52 -7.28 -2.46 15.55
N GLN A 53 -6.04 -1.97 15.43
CA GLN A 53 -5.36 -1.26 16.52
C GLN A 53 -6.11 -0.01 16.97
N LYS A 54 -6.82 0.66 16.05
CA LYS A 54 -7.67 1.82 16.34
C LYS A 54 -9.08 1.48 16.82
N GLY A 55 -9.42 0.19 16.97
CA GLY A 55 -10.74 -0.24 17.42
C GLY A 55 -11.84 -0.17 16.36
N TYR A 56 -11.51 0.06 15.08
CA TYR A 56 -12.50 0.03 13.99
C TYR A 56 -12.88 -1.40 13.59
N LEU A 57 -12.04 -2.39 13.93
CA LEU A 57 -12.25 -3.80 13.63
C LEU A 57 -11.98 -4.66 14.86
N ASP A 58 -12.91 -5.55 15.19
CA ASP A 58 -12.69 -6.55 16.24
C ASP A 58 -11.69 -7.63 15.78
N ARG A 59 -11.79 -8.04 14.52
CA ARG A 59 -10.97 -9.12 13.93
C ARG A 59 -10.59 -8.79 12.48
N VAL A 60 -9.33 -9.05 12.12
CA VAL A 60 -8.83 -8.87 10.75
C VAL A 60 -9.20 -10.04 9.83
N LYS A 61 -9.11 -11.28 10.35
CA LYS A 61 -9.31 -12.52 9.55
C LYS A 61 -10.58 -12.53 8.70
N PRO A 62 -11.78 -12.17 9.21
CA PRO A 62 -13.00 -12.24 8.40
C PRO A 62 -13.00 -11.28 7.21
N ILE A 63 -12.26 -10.17 7.29
CA ILE A 63 -12.15 -9.21 6.18
C ILE A 63 -11.10 -9.66 5.20
N LEU A 64 -9.97 -10.18 5.70
CA LEU A 64 -8.92 -10.75 4.85
C LEU A 64 -9.48 -11.88 3.97
N ASP A 65 -10.32 -12.74 4.54
CA ASP A 65 -10.94 -13.86 3.82
C ASP A 65 -11.85 -13.43 2.67
N ARG A 66 -12.35 -12.19 2.69
CA ARG A 66 -13.16 -11.61 1.61
C ARG A 66 -12.33 -10.98 0.49
N LEU A 67 -11.03 -10.77 0.71
CA LEU A 67 -10.10 -10.21 -0.29
C LEU A 67 -9.45 -11.30 -1.14
N ASP A 68 -9.29 -12.50 -0.59
CA ASP A 68 -8.76 -13.68 -1.28
C ASP A 68 -9.82 -14.41 -2.14
N THR A 69 -10.98 -13.78 -2.41
CA THR A 69 -12.09 -14.33 -3.19
C THR A 69 -12.04 -13.84 -4.64
#